data_AF-A0A960UX08-F1
#
_entry.id   AF-A0A960UX08-F1
#
_cell.length_a   1.000
_cell.length_b   1.000
_cell.length_c   1.000
_cell.angle_alpha   90.00
_cell.angle_beta   90.00
_cell.angle_gamma   90.00
#
_symmetry.space_group_name_H-M   'P 1'
#
loop_
_entity.id
_entity.type
_entity.pdbx_description
1 polymer ?
#
loop_
_entity_poly.entity_id
_entity_poly.type
_entity_poly.pdbx_seq_one_letter_code
_entity_poly.pdbx_strand_id
1 'polypeptide(L)'
;MKSDSTAKSGKSRVLIWFWRILLALVALIVPPLLFSAGAVAFIVAQDYNGICPGIMDIPAYECTVWEFAWRNSLSPFALTFHFLIFLSYWAIAIPGIIAVLIWKWFSENSRIH
;
A
#
# COMPACT_ATOMS: atom_id res chain seq x y z
N MET A 1 -47.05 18.48 10.64
CA MET A 1 -45.60 18.70 10.47
C MET A 1 -44.97 17.37 10.06
N LYS A 2 -44.56 17.27 8.80
CA LYS A 2 -44.05 16.05 8.16
C LYS A 2 -42.62 16.35 7.72
N SER A 3 -41.75 15.35 7.85
CA SER A 3 -40.47 15.23 7.14
C SER A 3 -39.32 16.14 7.58
N ASP A 4 -38.52 15.68 8.54
CA ASP A 4 -37.11 16.14 8.67
C ASP A 4 -36.13 15.08 9.23
N SER A 5 -36.62 13.91 9.69
CA SER A 5 -35.76 12.88 10.28
C SER A 5 -35.05 11.96 9.29
N THR A 6 -35.48 11.94 8.02
CA THR A 6 -34.91 11.04 6.98
C THR A 6 -33.62 11.58 6.35
N ALA A 7 -33.43 12.91 6.28
CA ALA A 7 -32.24 13.51 5.65
C ALA A 7 -30.96 13.41 6.50
N LYS A 8 -31.06 13.46 7.83
CA LYS A 8 -29.91 13.29 8.75
C LYS A 8 -29.35 11.85 8.75
N SER A 9 -30.20 10.86 8.54
CA SER A 9 -29.83 9.43 8.48
C SER A 9 -28.95 9.10 7.26
N GLY A 10 -29.26 9.67 6.09
CA GLY A 10 -28.51 9.44 4.85
C GLY A 10 -27.09 10.02 4.86
N LYS A 11 -26.93 11.25 5.36
CA LYS A 11 -25.63 11.95 5.39
C LYS A 11 -24.61 11.25 6.31
N SER A 12 -25.08 10.71 7.43
CA SER A 12 -24.25 9.93 8.37
C SER A 12 -23.76 8.61 7.77
N ARG A 13 -24.62 7.89 7.03
CA ARG A 13 -24.22 6.65 6.34
C ARG A 13 -23.18 6.88 5.25
N VAL A 14 -23.31 7.95 4.45
CA VAL A 14 -22.33 8.28 3.40
C VAL A 14 -20.96 8.59 3.99
N LEU A 15 -20.92 9.34 5.09
CA LEU A 15 -19.66 9.66 5.78
C LEU A 15 -18.98 8.41 6.35
N ILE A 16 -19.75 7.49 6.95
CA ILE A 16 -19.23 6.21 7.46
C ILE A 16 -18.65 5.36 6.32
N TRP A 17 -19.33 5.31 5.16
CA TRP A 17 -18.84 4.59 3.99
C TRP A 17 -17.60 5.22 3.38
N PHE A 18 -17.52 6.56 3.32
CA PHE A 18 -16.33 7.28 2.89
C PHE A 18 -15.12 6.90 3.75
N TRP A 19 -15.25 6.95 5.08
CA TRP A 19 -14.17 6.55 5.99
C TRP A 19 -13.78 5.09 5.82
N ARG A 20 -14.74 4.18 5.61
CA ARG A 20 -14.45 2.76 5.36
C ARG A 20 -13.64 2.53 4.08
N ILE A 21 -14.00 3.23 2.99
CA ILE A 21 -13.27 3.14 1.71
C ILE A 21 -11.88 3.75 1.86
N LEU A 22 -11.78 4.92 2.49
CA LEU A 22 -10.49 5.56 2.74
C LEU A 22 -9.57 4.66 3.56
N LEU A 23 -10.10 4.06 4.64
CA LEU A 23 -9.33 3.18 5.50
C LEU A 23 -8.94 1.88 4.78
N ALA A 24 -9.80 1.35 3.89
CA ALA A 24 -9.46 0.23 3.02
C ALA A 24 -8.35 0.58 2.01
N LEU A 25 -8.39 1.77 1.41
CA LEU A 25 -7.33 2.23 0.50
C LEU A 25 -6.00 2.44 1.23
N VAL A 26 -6.04 3.06 2.41
CA VAL A 26 -4.86 3.24 3.27
C VAL A 26 -4.30 1.87 3.67
N ALA A 27 -5.15 0.94 4.12
CA ALA A 27 -4.73 -0.41 4.47
C ALA A 27 -4.17 -1.18 3.29
N LEU A 28 -4.59 -0.88 2.05
CA LEU A 28 -4.10 -1.53 0.83
C LEU A 28 -2.77 -0.93 0.32
N ILE A 29 -2.57 0.37 0.48
CA ILE A 29 -1.41 1.08 -0.08
C ILE A 29 -0.26 1.17 0.92
N VAL A 30 -0.56 1.44 2.20
CA VAL A 30 0.47 1.77 3.19
C VAL A 30 1.35 0.58 3.57
N PRO A 31 0.83 -0.64 3.87
CA PRO A 31 1.67 -1.77 4.25
C PRO A 31 2.76 -2.16 3.24
N PRO A 32 2.48 -2.31 1.92
CA PRO A 32 3.53 -2.65 0.96
C PRO A 32 4.58 -1.54 0.83
N LEU A 33 4.18 -0.27 0.91
CA LEU A 33 5.11 0.86 0.91
C LEU A 33 6.01 0.87 2.15
N LEU A 34 5.43 0.65 3.34
CA LEU A 34 6.20 0.60 4.59
C LEU A 34 7.17 -0.58 4.61
N PHE A 35 6.77 -1.74 4.09
CA PHE A 35 7.65 -2.90 4.02
C PHE A 35 8.83 -2.66 3.07
N SER A 36 8.57 -2.09 1.89
CA SER A 36 9.60 -1.68 0.94
C SER A 36 10.58 -0.68 1.57
N ALA A 37 10.07 0.39 2.19
CA ALA A 37 10.90 1.39 2.85
C ALA A 37 11.73 0.78 3.99
N GLY A 38 11.14 -0.14 4.77
CA GLY A 38 11.82 -0.85 5.84
C GLY A 38 12.95 -1.76 5.32
N ALA A 39 12.74 -2.46 4.21
CA ALA A 39 13.78 -3.29 3.60
C ALA A 39 14.97 -2.46 3.11
N VAL A 40 14.71 -1.32 2.46
CA VAL A 40 15.77 -0.39 2.04
C VAL A 40 16.51 0.16 3.26
N ALA A 41 15.79 0.63 4.28
CA ALA A 41 16.40 1.16 5.50
C ALA A 41 17.27 0.12 6.22
N PHE A 42 16.84 -1.15 6.24
CA PHE A 42 17.61 -2.25 6.80
C PHE A 42 18.93 -2.46 6.04
N ILE A 43 18.89 -2.51 4.70
CA ILE A 43 20.09 -2.64 3.86
C ILE A 43 21.04 -1.45 4.08
N VAL A 44 20.50 -0.22 4.10
CA VAL A 44 21.29 0.98 4.38
C VAL A 44 21.98 0.88 5.75
N ALA A 45 21.28 0.42 6.78
CA ALA A 45 21.84 0.30 8.11
C ALA A 45 22.91 -0.80 8.24
N GLN A 46 22.84 -1.87 7.45
CA GLN A 46 23.79 -2.99 7.50
C GLN A 46 25.01 -2.78 6.60
N ASP A 47 24.79 -2.29 5.38
CA ASP A 47 25.79 -2.37 4.30
C ASP A 47 26.43 -1.01 3.97
N TYR A 48 25.89 0.11 4.48
CA TYR A 48 26.47 1.41 4.20
C TYR A 48 27.82 1.60 4.92
N ASN A 49 28.88 1.72 4.14
CA ASN A 49 30.25 1.95 4.59
C ASN A 49 30.89 3.22 3.98
N GLY A 50 30.07 4.11 3.40
CA GLY A 50 30.55 5.29 2.66
C GLY A 50 30.80 5.05 1.17
N ILE A 51 30.65 3.82 0.69
CA ILE A 51 30.88 3.45 -0.73
C ILE A 51 29.58 2.91 -1.34
N CYS A 52 29.24 3.42 -2.52
CA CYS A 52 28.15 2.88 -3.31
C CYS A 52 28.66 1.70 -4.17
N PRO A 53 27.97 0.54 -4.17
CA PRO A 53 28.37 -0.58 -5.00
C PRO A 53 28.27 -0.19 -6.49
N GLY A 54 29.30 -0.58 -7.22
CA GLY A 54 29.30 -0.48 -8.67
C GLY A 54 28.16 -1.31 -9.25
N ILE A 55 27.48 -0.77 -10.27
CA ILE A 55 26.42 -1.48 -11.00
C ILE A 55 26.80 -1.43 -12.46
N MET A 56 26.91 -2.59 -13.09
CA MET A 56 27.37 -2.75 -14.48
C MET A 56 28.69 -1.99 -14.73
N ASP A 57 28.68 -1.03 -15.65
CA ASP A 57 29.88 -0.30 -16.09
C ASP A 57 30.34 0.80 -15.13
N ILE A 58 29.60 1.05 -14.04
CA ILE A 58 29.96 2.08 -13.06
C ILE A 58 30.77 1.43 -11.95
N PRO A 59 32.05 1.83 -11.74
CA PRO A 59 32.85 1.32 -10.62
C PRO A 59 32.30 1.79 -9.28
N ALA A 60 32.75 1.17 -8.19
CA ALA A 60 32.42 1.65 -6.85
C ALA A 60 32.99 3.06 -6.63
N TYR A 61 32.23 3.93 -5.97
CA TYR A 61 32.61 5.31 -5.67
C TYR A 61 32.10 5.73 -4.30
N GLU A 62 32.73 6.75 -3.71
CA GLU A 62 32.30 7.32 -2.44
C GLU A 62 30.95 8.02 -2.60
N CYS A 63 30.00 7.71 -1.71
CA CYS A 63 28.66 8.26 -1.81
C CYS A 63 28.04 8.51 -0.43
N THR A 64 27.06 9.40 -0.41
CA THR A 64 26.29 9.70 0.80
C THR A 64 25.29 8.57 1.11
N VAL A 65 24.83 8.52 2.37
CA VAL A 65 23.77 7.58 2.82
C VAL A 65 22.53 7.67 1.93
N TRP A 66 22.17 8.88 1.50
CA TRP A 66 21.01 9.13 0.66
C TRP A 66 21.18 8.57 -0.76
N GLU A 67 22.37 8.71 -1.34
CA GLU A 67 22.67 8.12 -2.66
C GLU A 67 22.68 6.59 -2.59
N PHE A 68 23.20 6.01 -1.51
CA PHE A 68 23.17 4.57 -1.27
C PHE A 68 21.73 4.04 -1.14
N ALA A 69 20.89 4.74 -0.37
CA ALA A 69 19.47 4.40 -0.21
C ALA A 69 18.69 4.53 -1.53
N TRP A 70 18.96 5.58 -2.30
CA TRP A 70 18.34 5.81 -3.60
C TRP A 70 18.70 4.72 -4.61
N ARG A 71 20.00 4.34 -4.70
CA ARG A 71 20.43 3.24 -5.57
C ARG A 71 19.82 1.90 -5.15
N ASN A 72 19.72 1.62 -3.86
CA ASN A 72 19.06 0.41 -3.38
C ASN A 72 17.53 0.44 -3.51
N SER A 73 16.92 1.59 -3.78
CA SER A 73 15.48 1.72 -4.07
C SER A 73 15.19 1.58 -5.57
N LEU A 74 16.11 2.04 -6.42
CA LEU A 74 15.95 2.06 -7.88
C LEU A 74 16.72 0.97 -8.63
N SER A 75 17.59 0.21 -7.96
CA SER A 75 18.37 -0.80 -8.66
C SER A 75 17.44 -1.83 -9.31
N PRO A 76 17.80 -2.38 -10.48
CA PRO A 76 16.98 -3.38 -11.16
C PRO A 76 16.66 -4.60 -10.28
N PHE A 77 17.59 -4.95 -9.37
CA PHE A 77 17.43 -6.04 -8.41
C PHE A 77 16.45 -5.69 -7.30
N ALA A 78 16.55 -4.47 -6.75
CA ALA A 78 15.59 -3.99 -5.76
C ALA A 78 14.19 -3.87 -6.37
N LEU A 79 14.07 -3.33 -7.58
CA LEU A 79 12.81 -3.15 -8.29
C LEU A 79 12.06 -4.48 -8.45
N THR A 80 12.78 -5.56 -8.76
CA THR A 80 12.21 -6.91 -8.87
C THR A 80 11.68 -7.40 -7.53
N PHE A 81 12.43 -7.22 -6.44
CA PHE A 81 11.98 -7.61 -5.09
C PHE A 81 10.76 -6.80 -4.64
N HIS A 82 10.76 -5.49 -4.88
CA HIS A 82 9.63 -4.60 -4.63
C HIS A 82 8.39 -5.02 -5.42
N PHE A 83 8.57 -5.38 -6.69
CA PHE A 83 7.50 -5.85 -7.56
C PHE A 83 6.91 -7.19 -7.08
N LEU A 84 7.72 -8.13 -6.61
CA LEU A 84 7.25 -9.39 -6.04
C LEU A 84 6.46 -9.19 -4.74
N ILE A 85 6.91 -8.28 -3.86
CA ILE A 85 6.16 -7.88 -2.66
C ILE A 85 4.83 -7.25 -3.06
N PHE A 86 4.84 -6.37 -4.05
CA PHE A 86 3.63 -5.74 -4.56
C PHE A 86 2.66 -6.79 -5.13
N LEU A 87 3.12 -7.69 -6.00
CA LEU A 87 2.28 -8.74 -6.57
C LEU A 87 1.70 -9.70 -5.52
N SER A 88 2.51 -10.16 -4.57
CA SER A 88 2.06 -11.05 -3.50
C SER A 88 1.05 -10.36 -2.58
N TYR A 89 1.25 -9.08 -2.29
CA TYR A 89 0.30 -8.29 -1.53
C TYR A 89 -1.04 -8.12 -2.26
N TRP A 90 -1.01 -7.77 -3.55
CA TRP A 90 -2.23 -7.63 -4.37
C TRP A 90 -2.96 -8.97 -4.55
N ALA A 91 -2.23 -10.09 -4.63
CA ALA A 91 -2.83 -11.43 -4.69
C ALA A 91 -3.66 -11.76 -3.43
N ILE A 92 -3.33 -11.18 -2.28
CA ILE A 92 -4.08 -11.36 -1.02
C ILE A 92 -5.18 -10.29 -0.87
N ALA A 93 -4.88 -9.04 -1.23
CA ALA A 93 -5.79 -7.92 -1.05
C ALA A 93 -7.00 -7.97 -2.00
N ILE A 94 -6.82 -8.38 -3.26
CA ILE A 94 -7.91 -8.47 -4.25
C ILE A 94 -9.02 -9.44 -3.79
N PRO A 95 -8.73 -10.70 -3.41
CA PRO A 95 -9.75 -11.62 -2.89
C PRO A 95 -10.51 -11.07 -1.68
N GLY A 96 -9.81 -10.40 -0.76
CA GLY A 96 -10.43 -9.79 0.41
C GLY A 96 -11.44 -8.70 0.04
N ILE A 97 -11.09 -7.81 -0.89
CA ILE A 97 -12.01 -6.77 -1.38
C ILE A 97 -13.20 -7.40 -2.10
N ILE A 98 -12.96 -8.37 -2.99
CA ILE A 98 -14.02 -9.05 -3.73
C ILE A 98 -15.01 -9.71 -2.77
N ALA A 99 -14.52 -10.40 -1.74
CA ALA A 99 -15.37 -11.03 -0.72
C ALA A 99 -16.25 -10.00 0.01
N VAL A 100 -15.71 -8.84 0.37
CA VAL A 100 -16.47 -7.76 1.03
C VAL A 100 -17.53 -7.17 0.09
N LEU A 101 -17.22 -6.98 -1.19
CA LEU A 101 -18.16 -6.49 -2.19
C LEU A 101 -19.31 -7.49 -2.44
N ILE A 102 -18.97 -8.78 -2.55
CA ILE A 102 -19.97 -9.87 -2.67
C ILE A 102 -20.86 -9.90 -1.43
N TRP A 103 -20.27 -9.86 -0.23
CA TRP A 103 -21.03 -9.80 1.02
C TRP A 103 -21.99 -8.61 1.06
N LYS A 104 -21.50 -7.43 0.67
CA LYS A 104 -22.32 -6.21 0.62
C LYS A 104 -23.53 -6.39 -0.30
N TRP A 105 -23.29 -6.90 -1.52
CA TRP A 105 -24.34 -7.18 -2.50
C TRP A 105 -25.44 -8.08 -1.91
N PHE A 106 -25.05 -9.19 -1.29
CA PHE A 106 -26.02 -10.08 -0.64
C PHE A 106 -26.75 -9.43 0.54
N SER A 107 -26.08 -8.65 1.38
CA SER A 107 -26.71 -7.98 2.54
C SER A 107 -27.72 -6.89 2.14
N GLU A 108 -27.57 -6.31 0.96
CA GLU A 108 -28.47 -5.29 0.42
C GLU A 108 -29.67 -5.95 -0.30
N ASN A 109 -29.44 -7.02 -1.08
CA ASN A 109 -30.51 -7.75 -1.76
C ASN A 109 -31.35 -8.65 -0.85
N SER A 110 -30.80 -9.15 0.26
CA SER A 110 -31.53 -10.00 1.21
C SER A 110 -32.59 -9.26 2.05
N ARG A 111 -32.64 -7.92 1.98
CA ARG A 111 -33.68 -7.10 2.65
C ARG A 111 -34.90 -6.81 1.78
N ILE A 112 -34.92 -7.33 0.55
CA ILE A 112 -35.97 -7.09 -0.46
C ILE A 112 -36.95 -8.28 -0.54
N HIS A 113 -36.60 -9.42 0.06
CA HIS A 113 -37.50 -10.56 0.30
C HIS A 113 -37.94 -10.59 1.77
#